data_AF-A0A3Q9W4B2-F1
#
_entry.id   AF-A0A3Q9W4B2-F1
#
_cell.length_a   1.000
_cell.length_b   1.000
_cell.length_c   1.000
_cell.angle_alpha   90.00
_cell.angle_beta   90.00
_cell.angle_gamma   90.00
#
_symmetry.space_group_name_H-M   'P 1'
#
loop_
_entity.id
_entity.type
_entity.pdbx_description
1 polymer ?
#
loop_
_entity_poly.entity_id
_entity_poly.type
_entity_poly.pdbx_seq_one_letter_code
_entity_poly.pdbx_strand_id
1 'polypeptide(L)'
;MDQETRRELLKLSWSMHDEVEQAILQDSAKQGDDNWTEKQKLLLADMSLHLLQTALKPNGISQEKLKNNLNAILTLSDDFIDEVDLRKTADALYGLDK
;
A
#
# COMPACT_ATOMS: atom_id res chain seq x y z
N MET A 1 -14.05 -17.38 5.61
CA MET A 1 -13.03 -17.88 4.66
C MET A 1 -12.35 -19.06 5.32
N ASP A 2 -12.35 -20.22 4.66
CA ASP A 2 -11.60 -21.40 5.12
C ASP A 2 -10.09 -21.22 4.93
N GLN A 3 -9.31 -22.17 5.44
CA GLN A 3 -7.85 -22.10 5.41
C GLN A 3 -7.24 -22.30 4.02
N GLU A 4 -7.91 -23.03 3.14
CA GLU A 4 -7.42 -23.32 1.78
C GLU A 4 -7.55 -22.07 0.91
N THR A 5 -8.75 -21.50 0.84
CA THR A 5 -9.03 -20.24 0.15
C THR A 5 -8.10 -19.12 0.63
N ARG A 6 -7.86 -19.03 1.95
CA ARG A 6 -6.92 -18.04 2.51
C ARG A 6 -5.50 -18.24 1.99
N ARG A 7 -5.03 -19.48 1.96
CA ARG A 7 -3.67 -19.82 1.50
C ARG A 7 -3.52 -19.50 0.01
N GLU A 8 -4.54 -19.80 -0.79
CA GLU A 8 -4.56 -19.49 -2.21
C GLU A 8 -4.53 -17.99 -2.47
N LEU A 9 -5.33 -17.21 -1.75
CA LEU A 9 -5.32 -15.74 -1.85
C LEU A 9 -3.96 -15.16 -1.45
N LEU A 10 -3.35 -15.65 -0.36
CA LEU A 10 -2.01 -15.23 0.03
C LEU A 10 -0.98 -15.58 -1.06
N LYS A 11 -1.01 -16.81 -1.60
CA LYS A 11 -0.12 -17.21 -2.69
C LYS A 11 -0.28 -16.33 -3.92
N LEU A 12 -1.51 -16.08 -4.35
CA LEU A 12 -1.79 -15.21 -5.49
C LEU A 12 -1.31 -13.78 -5.23
N SER A 13 -1.51 -13.26 -4.01
CA SER A 13 -1.07 -11.92 -3.65
C SER A 13 0.45 -11.73 -3.72
N TRP A 14 1.24 -12.78 -3.46
CA TRP A 14 2.69 -12.73 -3.64
C TRP A 14 3.06 -12.64 -5.12
N SER A 15 2.44 -13.45 -5.98
CA SER A 15 2.68 -13.36 -7.42
C SER A 15 2.26 -12.00 -8.01
N MET A 16 1.14 -11.44 -7.55
CA MET A 16 0.71 -10.09 -7.96
C MET A 16 1.68 -9.01 -7.47
N HIS A 17 2.18 -9.13 -6.24
CA HIS A 17 3.17 -8.20 -5.68
C HIS A 17 4.42 -8.18 -6.55
N ASP A 18 4.94 -9.35 -6.91
CA ASP A 18 6.17 -9.46 -7.69
C ASP A 18 6.01 -8.76 -9.07
N GLU A 19 4.88 -8.96 -9.75
CA GLU A 19 4.60 -8.29 -11.04
C GLU A 19 4.50 -6.77 -10.90
N VAL A 20 3.81 -6.28 -9.86
CA VAL A 20 3.66 -4.84 -9.61
C VAL A 20 5.02 -4.22 -9.23
N GLU A 21 5.82 -4.88 -8.39
CA GLU A 21 7.16 -4.43 -8.02
C GLU A 21 8.07 -4.32 -9.25
N GLN A 22 8.03 -5.31 -10.16
CA GLN A 22 8.79 -5.21 -11.42
C GLN A 22 8.36 -4.02 -12.26
N ALA A 23 7.06 -3.74 -12.36
CA ALA A 23 6.56 -2.56 -13.09
C ALA A 23 7.05 -1.25 -12.43
N ILE A 24 7.04 -1.15 -11.09
CA ILE A 24 7.56 0.01 -10.36
C ILE A 24 9.06 0.21 -10.63
N LEU A 25 9.85 -0.87 -10.64
CA LEU A 25 11.30 -0.83 -10.87
C LEU A 25 11.66 -0.41 -12.29
N GLN A 26 10.80 -0.71 -13.27
CA GLN A 26 10.97 -0.31 -14.66
C GLN A 26 10.55 1.14 -14.92
N ASP A 27 9.73 1.72 -14.05
CA ASP A 27 9.31 3.12 -14.15
C ASP A 27 10.33 4.05 -13.50
N SER A 28 10.97 4.91 -14.30
CA SER A 28 11.97 5.87 -13.83
C SER A 28 11.39 7.18 -13.27
N ALA A 29 10.06 7.36 -13.32
CA ALA A 29 9.39 8.55 -12.82
C ALA A 29 9.74 8.86 -11.37
N LYS A 30 9.80 10.14 -11.06
CA LYS A 30 9.97 10.70 -9.73
C LYS A 30 8.86 11.70 -9.46
N GLN A 31 8.66 12.01 -8.19
CA GLN A 31 7.70 13.03 -7.80
C GLN A 31 8.00 14.36 -8.51
N GLY A 32 7.00 14.90 -9.20
CA GLY A 32 7.11 16.10 -10.03
C GLY A 32 7.30 15.83 -11.53
N ASP A 33 7.59 14.59 -11.94
CA ASP A 33 7.60 14.22 -13.35
C ASP A 33 6.16 14.05 -13.89
N ASP A 34 5.95 14.29 -15.18
CA ASP A 34 4.63 14.18 -15.82
C ASP A 34 4.00 12.79 -15.67
N ASN A 35 4.82 11.74 -15.61
CA ASN A 35 4.38 10.34 -15.45
C ASN A 35 4.34 9.86 -14.00
N TRP A 36 4.63 10.72 -13.01
CA TRP A 36 4.61 10.37 -11.59
C TRP A 36 3.30 9.69 -11.18
N THR A 37 2.17 10.22 -11.66
CA THR A 37 0.84 9.72 -11.33
C THR A 37 0.65 8.25 -11.69
N GLU A 38 1.23 7.76 -12.79
CA GLU A 38 1.15 6.35 -13.17
C GLU A 38 1.99 5.47 -12.24
N LYS A 39 3.21 5.91 -11.91
CA LYS A 39 4.04 5.22 -10.92
C LYS A 39 3.39 5.18 -9.54
N GLN A 40 2.71 6.25 -9.15
CA GLN A 40 2.00 6.36 -7.87
C GLN A 40 0.83 5.36 -7.78
N LYS A 41 0.11 5.10 -8.89
CA LYS A 41 -0.91 4.06 -8.95
C LYS A 41 -0.32 2.66 -8.75
N LEU A 42 0.86 2.38 -9.32
CA LEU A 42 1.55 1.11 -9.11
C LEU A 42 1.99 0.95 -7.65
N LEU A 43 2.59 2.00 -7.06
CA LEU A 43 2.95 2.03 -5.64
C LEU A 43 1.72 1.81 -4.73
N LEU A 44 0.58 2.41 -5.07
CA LEU A 44 -0.66 2.22 -4.32
C LEU A 44 -1.20 0.79 -4.44
N ALA A 45 -1.10 0.17 -5.62
CA ALA A 45 -1.46 -1.22 -5.84
C ALA A 45 -0.58 -2.17 -5.01
N ASP A 46 0.73 -1.92 -4.98
CA ASP A 46 1.69 -2.70 -4.18
C ASP A 46 1.40 -2.61 -2.68
N MET A 47 1.22 -1.39 -2.15
CA MET A 47 0.90 -1.20 -0.74
C MET A 47 -0.47 -1.80 -0.36
N SER A 48 -1.42 -1.85 -1.29
CA SER A 48 -2.71 -2.54 -1.10
C SER A 48 -2.53 -4.06 -0.98
N LEU A 49 -1.59 -4.66 -1.74
CA LEU A 49 -1.23 -6.07 -1.61
C LEU A 49 -0.56 -6.35 -0.27
N HIS A 50 0.34 -5.49 0.20
CA HIS A 50 0.91 -5.59 1.54
C HIS A 50 -0.15 -5.52 2.65
N LEU A 51 -1.16 -4.66 2.50
CA LEU A 51 -2.29 -4.60 3.43
C LEU A 51 -3.09 -5.91 3.41
N LEU A 52 -3.43 -6.43 2.23
CA LEU A 52 -4.13 -7.72 2.08
C LEU A 52 -3.33 -8.86 2.74
N GLN A 53 -2.04 -8.98 2.44
CA GLN A 53 -1.15 -9.97 3.04
C GLN A 53 -1.08 -9.83 4.57
N THR A 54 -1.07 -8.60 5.09
CA THR A 54 -1.05 -8.32 6.53
C THR A 54 -2.36 -8.72 7.20
N ALA A 55 -3.51 -8.43 6.58
CA ALA A 55 -4.84 -8.72 7.11
C ALA A 55 -5.20 -10.22 7.06
N LEU A 56 -4.72 -10.95 6.05
CA LEU A 56 -5.01 -12.37 5.87
C LEU A 56 -4.08 -13.31 6.63
N LYS A 57 -3.08 -12.80 7.36
CA LYS A 57 -2.20 -13.66 8.18
C LYS A 57 -2.99 -14.40 9.27
N PRO A 58 -2.70 -15.70 9.52
CA PRO A 58 -3.50 -16.52 10.43
C PRO A 58 -3.37 -16.17 11.91
N ASN A 59 -2.30 -15.46 12.33
CA ASN A 59 -1.99 -15.22 13.75
C ASN A 59 -2.42 -13.82 14.25
N GLY A 60 -3.50 -13.28 13.68
CA GLY A 60 -3.93 -11.92 13.96
C GLY A 60 -3.08 -10.86 13.25
N ILE A 61 -3.50 -9.60 13.39
CA ILE A 61 -2.89 -8.47 12.69
C ILE A 61 -1.79 -7.82 13.53
N SER A 62 -0.61 -7.63 12.93
CA SER A 62 0.44 -6.81 13.53
C SER A 62 0.03 -5.34 13.43
N GLN A 63 -0.16 -4.69 14.58
CA GLN A 63 -0.53 -3.28 14.66
C GLN A 63 0.51 -2.38 13.98
N GLU A 64 1.79 -2.68 14.17
CA GLU A 64 2.89 -1.97 13.52
C GLU A 64 2.79 -2.07 11.99
N LYS A 65 2.63 -3.28 11.44
CA LYS A 65 2.50 -3.47 9.99
C LYS A 65 1.25 -2.82 9.43
N LEU A 66 0.13 -2.91 10.15
CA LEU A 66 -1.10 -2.22 9.76
C LEU A 66 -0.89 -0.71 9.68
N LYS A 67 -0.25 -0.11 10.69
CA LYS A 67 0.07 1.32 10.69
C LYS A 67 0.97 1.71 9.52
N ASN A 68 2.01 0.92 9.25
CA ASN A 68 2.91 1.17 8.11
C ASN A 68 2.16 1.11 6.78
N ASN A 69 1.33 0.08 6.58
CA ASN A 69 0.54 -0.07 5.34
C ASN A 69 -0.44 1.11 5.16
N LEU A 70 -1.17 1.48 6.22
CA LEU A 70 -2.13 2.59 6.18
C LEU A 70 -1.44 3.92 5.94
N ASN A 71 -0.32 4.19 6.61
CA ASN A 71 0.44 5.42 6.40
C ASN A 71 0.91 5.54 4.94
N ALA A 72 1.47 4.48 4.36
CA ALA A 72 1.91 4.49 2.97
C ALA A 72 0.74 4.65 1.99
N ILE A 73 -0.38 3.97 2.20
CA ILE A 73 -1.59 4.11 1.37
C ILE A 73 -2.12 5.53 1.42
N LEU A 74 -2.29 6.11 2.61
CA LEU A 74 -2.77 7.49 2.79
C LEU A 74 -1.80 8.50 2.15
N THR A 75 -0.50 8.30 2.38
CA THR A 75 0.60 9.07 1.79
C THR A 75 0.54 9.09 0.27
N LEU A 76 0.32 7.94 -0.36
CA LEU A 76 0.24 7.82 -1.82
C LEU A 76 -1.10 8.30 -2.37
N SER A 77 -2.16 8.26 -1.55
CA SER A 77 -3.51 8.65 -1.97
C SER A 77 -3.75 10.16 -1.91
N ASP A 78 -2.93 10.90 -1.15
CA ASP A 78 -3.07 12.33 -0.89
C ASP A 78 -3.17 13.16 -2.18
N ASP A 79 -2.32 12.88 -3.18
CA ASP A 79 -2.33 13.59 -4.47
C ASP A 79 -3.57 13.30 -5.34
N PHE A 80 -4.44 12.35 -4.94
CA PHE A 80 -5.66 11.99 -5.68
C PHE A 80 -6.96 12.48 -5.03
N ILE A 81 -6.91 12.98 -3.79
CA ILE A 81 -8.09 13.36 -2.99
C ILE A 81 -7.87 14.75 -2.40
N ASP A 82 -8.33 15.77 -3.13
CA ASP A 82 -8.11 17.18 -2.77
C ASP A 82 -8.95 17.65 -1.56
N GLU A 83 -10.03 16.93 -1.23
CA GLU A 83 -10.98 17.36 -0.20
C GLU A 83 -10.52 17.08 1.24
N VAL A 84 -9.51 16.22 1.41
CA VAL A 84 -9.03 15.75 2.73
C VAL A 84 -7.51 15.69 2.75
N ASP A 85 -6.91 16.24 3.80
CA ASP A 85 -5.48 16.12 4.08
C ASP A 85 -5.16 14.70 4.61
N LEU A 86 -4.93 13.77 3.69
CA LEU A 86 -4.60 12.38 4.00
C LEU A 86 -3.18 12.26 4.56
N ARG A 87 -2.26 13.15 4.14
CA ARG A 87 -0.93 13.29 4.72
C ARG A 87 -0.99 13.50 6.22
N LYS A 88 -1.77 14.48 6.68
CA LYS A 88 -1.94 14.77 8.11
C LYS A 88 -2.51 13.58 8.87
N THR A 89 -3.47 12.87 8.26
CA THR A 89 -4.01 11.64 8.84
C THR A 89 -2.95 10.54 8.95
N ALA A 90 -2.10 10.40 7.94
CA ALA A 90 -0.98 9.46 7.92
C ALA A 90 0.05 9.78 9.01
N ASP A 91 0.37 11.06 9.22
CA ASP A 91 1.31 11.52 10.25
C ASP A 91 0.76 11.31 11.67
N ALA A 92 -0.55 11.54 11.87
CA ALA A 92 -1.24 11.29 13.13
C ALA A 92 -1.16 9.82 13.59
N LEU A 93 -1.04 8.86 12.66
CA LEU A 93 -0.79 7.46 13.02
C LEU A 93 0.50 7.31 13.84
N TYR A 94 1.51 8.15 13.66
CA TYR A 94 2.76 8.11 14.41
C TYR A 94 2.87 9.20 15.49
N GLY A 95 1.81 9.99 15.71
CA GLY A 95 1.84 11.15 16.60
C GLY A 95 2.77 12.25 16.10
N LEU A 96 2.90 12.38 14.78
CA LEU A 96 3.70 13.41 14.11
C LEU A 96 2.84 14.60 13.66
N ASP A 97 1.52 14.55 13.87
CA ASP A 97 0.60 15.67 13.66
C ASP A 97 0.87 16.77 14.70
N LYS A 98 1.58 17.80 14.28
CA LYS A 98 1.75 19.04 15.05
C LYS A 98 0.93 20.16 14.44
#